data_AF-A0A7G8JU77-F1
#
_entry.id   AF-A0A7G8JU77-F1
#
_cell.length_a   1.000
_cell.length_b   1.000
_cell.length_c   1.000
_cell.angle_alpha   90.00
_cell.angle_beta   90.00
_cell.angle_gamma   90.00
#
_symmetry.space_group_name_H-M   'P 1'
#
loop_
_entity.id
_entity.type
_entity.pdbx_description
1 polymer ?
#
loop_
_entity_poly.entity_id
_entity_poly.type
_entity_poly.pdbx_seq_one_letter_code
_entity_poly.pdbx_strand_id
1 'polypeptide(L)'
;TNTTLLLLSATLSITVGGLGGLNQTQLRKLMAFSSIAHTGWILTTLSMAPNISLLTFMIYVMTTTPIFLAMNITSSTTMKDIGTAWTTSPGLMLLLSTTILSTGGLPPTTGFMPKWLILNKMMHLNMTIEATIMAMASLLSLYIYMRLMYMSS
;
A
#
# COMPACT_ATOMS: atom_id res chain seq x y z
N THR A 1 -1.32 -15.85 -21.49
CA THR A 1 -1.89 -15.83 -20.12
C THR A 1 -3.28 -15.22 -20.20
N ASN A 2 -4.26 -15.76 -19.47
CA ASN A 2 -5.64 -15.25 -19.54
C ASN A 2 -5.73 -13.90 -18.79
N THR A 3 -5.80 -12.80 -19.54
CA THR A 3 -5.77 -11.43 -19.00
C THR A 3 -6.99 -11.13 -18.13
N THR A 4 -8.15 -11.68 -18.45
CA THR A 4 -9.39 -11.44 -17.70
C THR A 4 -9.35 -12.08 -16.32
N LEU A 5 -8.87 -13.33 -16.22
CA LEU A 5 -8.66 -13.99 -14.93
C LEU A 5 -7.64 -13.25 -14.06
N LEU A 6 -6.57 -12.75 -14.69
CA LEU A 6 -5.53 -12.02 -13.98
C LEU A 6 -6.06 -10.69 -13.42
N LEU A 7 -6.82 -9.92 -14.21
CA LEU A 7 -7.46 -8.68 -13.75
C LEU A 7 -8.50 -8.93 -12.66
N LEU A 8 -9.29 -10.00 -12.78
CA LEU A 8 -10.24 -10.40 -11.74
C LEU A 8 -9.53 -10.75 -10.43
N SER A 9 -8.43 -11.53 -10.50
CA SER A 9 -7.63 -11.85 -9.30
C SER A 9 -7.00 -10.59 -8.67
N ALA A 10 -6.55 -9.65 -9.51
CA ALA A 10 -5.94 -8.41 -9.06
C ALA A 10 -6.94 -7.49 -8.37
N THR A 11 -8.12 -7.27 -8.95
CA THR A 11 -9.19 -6.45 -8.35
C THR A 11 -9.70 -7.06 -7.03
N LEU A 12 -9.84 -8.38 -6.96
CA LEU A 12 -10.17 -9.09 -5.72
C LEU A 12 -9.09 -8.92 -4.65
N SER A 13 -7.81 -9.02 -5.01
CA SER A 13 -6.74 -8.83 -4.03
C SER A 13 -6.70 -7.39 -3.47
N ILE A 14 -6.96 -6.37 -4.30
CA ILE A 14 -6.99 -4.96 -3.82
C ILE A 14 -8.17 -4.75 -2.85
N THR A 15 -9.35 -5.26 -3.19
CA THR A 15 -10.55 -5.13 -2.36
C THR A 15 -10.43 -5.91 -1.04
N VAL A 16 -9.98 -7.16 -1.08
CA VAL A 16 -9.77 -7.99 0.12
C VAL A 16 -8.64 -7.43 0.99
N GLY A 17 -7.55 -6.95 0.37
CA GLY A 17 -6.46 -6.28 1.09
C GLY A 17 -6.94 -5.02 1.82
N GLY A 18 -7.72 -4.17 1.13
CA GLY A 18 -8.30 -2.97 1.72
C GLY A 18 -9.28 -3.27 2.86
N LEU A 19 -10.27 -4.14 2.64
CA LEU A 19 -11.27 -4.47 3.64
C LEU A 19 -10.68 -5.24 4.83
N GLY A 20 -9.80 -6.21 4.56
CA GLY A 20 -9.20 -7.06 5.59
C GLY A 20 -8.31 -6.29 6.57
N GLY A 21 -7.69 -5.19 6.13
CA GLY A 21 -6.85 -4.35 6.97
C GLY A 21 -7.62 -3.36 7.88
N LEU A 22 -8.89 -3.05 7.59
CA LEU A 22 -9.66 -2.03 8.32
C LEU A 22 -9.75 -2.33 9.82
N ASN A 23 -10.05 -3.58 10.19
CA ASN A 23 -10.25 -3.96 11.59
C ASN A 23 -9.00 -4.55 12.26
N GLN A 24 -7.81 -4.44 11.64
CA GLN A 24 -6.59 -4.97 12.22
C GLN A 24 -5.90 -3.94 13.13
N THR A 25 -5.64 -4.36 14.37
CA THR A 25 -4.85 -3.61 15.36
C THR A 25 -3.39 -4.07 15.44
N GLN A 26 -3.12 -5.30 14.97
CA GLN A 26 -1.79 -5.89 14.93
C GLN A 26 -1.05 -5.43 13.67
N LEU A 27 0.13 -4.83 13.86
CA LEU A 27 0.90 -4.21 12.78
C LEU A 27 1.35 -5.21 11.74
N ARG A 28 1.81 -6.39 12.16
CA ARG A 28 2.23 -7.47 11.25
C ARG A 28 1.10 -7.93 10.34
N LYS A 29 -0.13 -8.03 10.85
CA LYS A 29 -1.30 -8.41 10.05
C LYS A 29 -1.66 -7.31 9.06
N LEU A 30 -1.56 -6.05 9.49
CA LEU A 30 -1.82 -4.90 8.63
C LEU A 30 -0.83 -4.84 7.46
N MET A 31 0.46 -5.11 7.71
CA MET A 31 1.47 -5.20 6.65
C MET A 31 1.26 -6.40 5.72
N ALA A 32 0.65 -7.49 6.19
CA ALA A 32 0.26 -8.59 5.32
C ALA A 32 -0.89 -8.18 4.39
N PHE A 33 -1.91 -7.49 4.91
CA PHE A 33 -3.01 -6.98 4.07
C PHE A 33 -2.54 -5.91 3.08
N SER A 34 -1.54 -5.09 3.44
CA SER A 34 -0.91 -4.19 2.49
C SER A 34 -0.21 -4.95 1.35
N SER A 35 0.51 -6.03 1.66
CA SER A 35 1.13 -6.86 0.62
C SER A 35 0.11 -7.42 -0.36
N ILE A 36 -1.05 -7.88 0.15
CA ILE A 36 -2.13 -8.40 -0.70
C ILE A 36 -2.63 -7.30 -1.65
N ALA A 37 -2.88 -6.09 -1.14
CA ALA A 37 -3.33 -4.98 -1.97
C ALA A 37 -2.28 -4.55 -3.02
N HIS A 38 -1.01 -4.44 -2.63
CA HIS A 38 0.07 -4.06 -3.56
C HIS A 38 0.35 -5.14 -4.61
N THR A 39 0.25 -6.42 -4.27
CA THR A 39 0.34 -7.51 -5.26
C THR A 39 -0.75 -7.43 -6.30
N GLY A 40 -1.96 -6.97 -5.94
CA GLY A 40 -3.01 -6.69 -6.91
C GLY A 40 -2.62 -5.62 -7.93
N TRP A 41 -2.05 -4.51 -7.47
CA TRP A 41 -1.53 -3.47 -8.37
C TRP A 41 -0.38 -3.96 -9.26
N ILE A 42 0.50 -4.83 -8.75
CA ILE A 42 1.56 -5.45 -9.55
C ILE A 42 0.98 -6.36 -10.62
N LEU A 43 0.01 -7.20 -10.25
CA LEU A 43 -0.61 -8.17 -11.14
C LEU A 43 -1.30 -7.48 -12.32
N THR A 44 -2.06 -6.39 -12.12
CA THR A 44 -2.81 -5.75 -13.22
C THR A 44 -1.97 -5.36 -14.43
N THR A 45 -0.73 -4.92 -14.21
CA THR A 45 0.16 -4.48 -15.28
C THR A 45 1.20 -5.51 -15.67
N LEU A 46 1.22 -6.68 -15.04
CA LEU A 46 2.25 -7.69 -15.26
C LEU A 46 2.29 -8.20 -16.71
N SER A 47 1.14 -8.34 -17.36
CA SER A 47 1.04 -8.75 -18.77
C SER A 47 1.06 -7.58 -19.76
N MET A 48 0.61 -6.38 -19.35
CA MET A 48 0.42 -5.24 -20.25
C MET A 48 1.62 -4.30 -20.32
N ALA A 49 2.32 -4.13 -19.19
CA ALA A 49 3.41 -3.19 -19.01
C ALA A 49 4.35 -3.69 -17.91
N PRO A 50 5.16 -4.73 -18.17
CA PRO A 50 6.01 -5.37 -17.15
C PRO A 50 7.02 -4.40 -16.51
N ASN A 51 7.41 -3.33 -17.21
CA ASN A 51 8.27 -2.30 -16.63
C ASN A 51 7.57 -1.51 -15.51
N ILE A 52 6.25 -1.26 -15.65
CA ILE A 52 5.46 -0.59 -14.61
C ILE A 52 5.29 -1.53 -13.42
N SER A 53 5.03 -2.82 -13.64
CA SER A 53 4.91 -3.80 -12.55
C SER A 53 6.22 -4.00 -11.79
N LEU A 54 7.37 -3.96 -12.48
CA LEU A 54 8.68 -3.96 -11.83
C LEU A 54 8.88 -2.71 -10.97
N LEU A 55 8.55 -1.52 -11.51
CA LEU A 55 8.65 -0.27 -10.76
C LEU A 55 7.77 -0.30 -9.49
N THR A 56 6.54 -0.79 -9.60
CA THR A 56 5.61 -0.85 -8.46
C THR A 56 6.11 -1.81 -7.38
N PHE A 57 6.69 -2.95 -7.78
CA PHE A 57 7.34 -3.89 -6.86
C PHE A 57 8.54 -3.25 -6.16
N MET A 58 9.44 -2.57 -6.89
CA MET A 58 10.62 -1.94 -6.31
C MET A 58 10.24 -0.84 -5.31
N ILE A 59 9.26 0.01 -5.64
CA ILE A 59 8.74 1.03 -4.71
C ILE A 59 8.12 0.37 -3.47
N TYR A 60 7.39 -0.73 -3.62
CA TYR A 60 6.81 -1.46 -2.50
C TYR A 60 7.89 -2.04 -1.56
N VAL A 61 8.95 -2.67 -2.09
CA VAL A 61 10.06 -3.18 -1.28
C VAL A 61 10.79 -2.04 -0.57
N MET A 62 11.05 -0.92 -1.27
CA MET A 62 11.73 0.24 -0.69
C MET A 62 10.92 0.93 0.41
N THR A 63 9.59 0.87 0.37
CA THR A 63 8.73 1.48 1.40
C THR A 63 8.44 0.55 2.57
N THR A 64 8.40 -0.76 2.35
CA THR A 64 8.13 -1.74 3.43
C THR A 64 9.35 -2.06 4.28
N THR A 65 10.55 -2.08 3.69
CA THR A 65 11.80 -2.32 4.43
C THR A 65 12.02 -1.37 5.62
N PRO A 66 11.90 -0.02 5.49
CA PRO A 66 12.04 0.88 6.63
C PRO A 66 10.93 0.69 7.67
N ILE A 67 9.71 0.34 7.26
CA ILE A 67 8.59 0.09 8.19
C ILE A 67 8.89 -1.14 9.07
N PHE A 68 9.34 -2.24 8.48
CA PHE A 68 9.72 -3.44 9.25
C PHE A 68 10.95 -3.21 10.13
N LEU A 69 11.94 -2.45 9.66
CA LEU A 69 13.11 -2.08 10.45
C LEU A 69 12.71 -1.24 11.67
N ALA A 70 11.85 -0.24 11.49
CA ALA A 70 11.35 0.58 12.58
C ALA A 70 10.57 -0.23 13.61
N MET A 71 9.68 -1.14 13.17
CA MET A 71 8.97 -2.06 14.08
C MET A 71 9.92 -2.94 14.90
N ASN A 72 11.05 -3.36 14.32
CA ASN A 72 12.05 -4.16 15.00
C ASN A 72 12.82 -3.34 16.05
N ILE A 73 13.23 -2.10 15.70
CA ILE A 73 13.97 -1.19 16.59
C ILE A 73 13.12 -0.81 17.80
N THR A 74 11.84 -0.51 17.60
CA THR A 74 10.93 -0.10 18.69
C THR A 74 10.24 -1.29 19.37
N SER A 75 10.46 -2.53 18.90
CA SER A 75 9.74 -3.73 19.34
C SER A 75 8.20 -3.62 19.31
N SER A 76 7.66 -2.75 18.46
CA SER A 76 6.23 -2.45 18.41
C SER A 76 5.45 -3.54 17.66
N THR A 77 4.42 -4.11 18.29
CA THR A 77 3.58 -5.15 17.66
C THR A 77 2.16 -4.69 17.37
N THR A 78 1.68 -3.71 18.12
CA THR A 78 0.34 -3.13 18.00
C THR A 78 0.39 -1.66 17.62
N MET A 79 -0.73 -1.14 17.10
CA MET A 79 -0.91 0.28 16.79
C MET A 79 -0.58 1.22 17.96
N LYS A 80 -0.88 0.79 19.20
CA LYS A 80 -0.64 1.60 20.40
C LYS A 80 0.85 1.68 20.74
N ASP A 81 1.59 0.60 20.51
CA ASP A 81 3.02 0.53 20.79
C ASP A 81 3.82 1.47 19.89
N ILE A 82 3.35 1.73 18.66
CA ILE A 82 3.99 2.72 17.78
C ILE A 82 3.80 4.14 18.35
N GLY A 83 2.64 4.47 18.91
CA GLY A 83 2.37 5.81 19.43
C GLY A 83 3.25 6.19 20.63
N THR A 84 3.64 5.22 21.45
CA THR A 84 4.53 5.50 22.59
C THR A 84 5.97 5.82 22.15
N ALA A 85 6.38 5.39 20.95
CA ALA A 85 7.73 5.60 20.43
C ALA A 85 8.03 7.05 20.02
N TRP A 86 7.02 7.92 19.90
CA TRP A 86 7.22 9.35 19.66
C TRP A 86 8.04 10.00 20.78
N THR A 87 7.76 9.62 22.02
CA THR A 87 8.43 10.17 23.20
C THR A 87 9.91 9.75 23.30
N THR A 88 10.27 8.58 22.76
CA THR A 88 11.61 8.02 22.86
C THR A 88 12.49 8.38 21.65
N SER A 89 11.91 8.47 20.45
CA SER A 89 12.67 8.68 19.21
C SER A 89 11.85 9.45 18.14
N PRO A 90 11.63 10.76 18.32
CA PRO A 90 10.77 11.55 17.42
C PRO A 90 11.27 11.53 15.96
N GLY A 91 12.59 11.51 15.74
CA GLY A 91 13.17 11.43 14.39
C GLY A 91 12.80 10.14 13.65
N LEU A 92 12.76 9.01 14.35
CA LEU A 92 12.37 7.72 13.75
C LEU A 92 10.88 7.70 13.43
N MET A 93 10.03 8.31 14.26
CA MET A 93 8.59 8.44 13.98
C MET A 93 8.27 9.38 12.81
N LEU A 94 9.04 10.46 12.61
CA LEU A 94 8.89 11.31 11.42
C LEU A 94 9.23 10.54 10.12
N LEU A 95 10.29 9.73 10.13
CA LEU A 95 10.62 8.87 9.00
C LEU A 95 9.54 7.78 8.80
N LEU A 96 9.06 7.17 9.88
CA LEU A 96 8.00 6.18 9.81
C LEU A 96 6.71 6.78 9.21
N SER A 97 6.22 7.90 9.74
CA SER A 97 4.98 8.55 9.27
C SER A 97 5.03 8.92 7.78
N THR A 98 6.16 9.46 7.31
CA THR A 98 6.34 9.78 5.88
C THR A 98 6.36 8.51 5.01
N THR A 99 7.00 7.42 5.46
CA THR A 99 6.99 6.14 4.74
C THR A 99 5.60 5.48 4.71
N ILE A 100 4.85 5.53 5.81
CA ILE A 100 3.47 5.02 5.88
C ILE A 100 2.56 5.76 4.89
N LEU A 101 2.62 7.10 4.88
CA LEU A 101 1.86 7.92 3.93
C LEU A 101 2.25 7.62 2.48
N SER A 102 3.53 7.31 2.23
CA SER A 102 3.99 6.88 0.90
C SER A 102 3.33 5.56 0.45
N THR A 103 3.18 4.57 1.33
CA THR A 103 2.47 3.31 1.01
C THR A 103 0.97 3.53 0.72
N GLY A 104 0.37 4.55 1.35
CA GLY A 104 -0.99 4.99 1.06
C GLY A 104 -1.15 5.56 -0.35
N GLY A 105 -0.09 6.12 -0.93
CA GLY A 105 -0.09 6.67 -2.29
C GLY A 105 -0.78 8.03 -2.36
N LEU A 106 -0.36 8.97 -1.51
CA LEU A 106 -0.78 10.37 -1.62
C LEU A 106 0.00 11.10 -2.71
N PRO A 107 -0.59 12.07 -3.44
CA PRO A 107 0.05 12.77 -4.55
C PRO A 107 1.48 13.29 -4.33
N PRO A 108 1.85 13.87 -3.16
CA PRO A 108 3.22 14.34 -2.93
C PRO A 108 4.23 13.22 -2.69
N THR A 109 3.80 11.96 -2.57
CA THR A 109 4.65 10.82 -2.18
C THR A 109 4.99 9.91 -3.36
N THR A 110 6.16 9.28 -3.30
CA THR A 110 6.66 8.36 -4.35
C THR A 110 5.75 7.15 -4.59
N GLY A 111 4.99 6.70 -3.59
CA GLY A 111 4.06 5.58 -3.75
C GLY A 111 2.78 5.91 -4.52
N PHE A 112 2.51 7.18 -4.83
CA PHE A 112 1.40 7.55 -5.73
C PHE A 112 1.76 7.32 -7.20
N MET A 113 3.00 7.63 -7.59
CA MET A 113 3.52 7.45 -8.96
C MET A 113 3.14 6.09 -9.59
N PRO A 114 3.40 4.93 -8.95
CA PRO A 114 3.07 3.64 -9.54
C PRO A 114 1.56 3.44 -9.74
N LYS A 115 0.72 3.83 -8.77
CA LYS A 115 -0.75 3.70 -8.87
C LYS A 115 -1.29 4.57 -10.01
N TRP A 116 -0.79 5.79 -10.12
CA TRP A 116 -1.17 6.73 -11.18
C TRP A 116 -0.77 6.21 -12.58
N LEU A 117 0.45 5.71 -12.74
CA LEU A 117 0.91 5.14 -14.01
C LEU A 117 0.09 3.92 -14.44
N ILE A 118 -0.27 3.05 -13.49
CA ILE A 118 -1.14 1.89 -13.76
C ILE A 118 -2.50 2.36 -14.25
N LEU A 119 -3.15 3.28 -13.53
CA LEU A 119 -4.46 3.80 -13.91
C LEU A 119 -4.43 4.45 -15.30
N ASN A 120 -3.41 5.24 -15.60
CA ASN A 120 -3.26 5.86 -16.91
C ASN A 120 -3.12 4.81 -18.03
N LYS A 121 -2.34 3.76 -17.79
CA LYS A 121 -2.18 2.67 -18.76
C LYS A 121 -3.49 1.91 -18.99
N MET A 122 -4.28 1.67 -17.94
CA MET A 122 -5.59 1.02 -18.06
C MET A 122 -6.60 1.88 -18.82
N MET A 123 -6.61 3.19 -18.60
CA MET A 123 -7.45 4.13 -19.35
C MET A 123 -7.12 4.10 -20.85
N HIS A 124 -5.84 4.05 -21.21
CA HIS A 124 -5.41 3.93 -22.62
C HIS A 124 -5.83 2.60 -23.27
N LEU A 125 -6.07 1.55 -22.47
CA LEU A 125 -6.53 0.24 -22.94
C LEU A 125 -8.06 0.09 -22.88
N ASN A 126 -8.81 1.17 -22.67
CA ASN A 126 -10.27 1.21 -22.52
C ASN A 126 -10.81 0.37 -21.33
N MET A 127 -9.98 0.10 -20.32
CA MET A 127 -10.35 -0.66 -19.10
C MET A 127 -10.83 0.26 -17.98
N THR A 128 -11.78 1.14 -18.29
CA THR A 128 -12.20 2.24 -17.41
C THR A 128 -12.92 1.75 -16.14
N ILE A 129 -13.79 0.74 -16.28
CA ILE A 129 -14.56 0.18 -15.17
C ILE A 129 -13.64 -0.46 -14.11
N GLU A 130 -12.69 -1.29 -14.54
CA GLU A 130 -11.74 -1.92 -13.62
C GLU A 130 -10.82 -0.89 -12.94
N ALA A 131 -10.34 0.10 -13.70
CA ALA A 131 -9.52 1.18 -13.17
C ALA A 131 -10.25 1.99 -12.09
N THR A 132 -11.52 2.31 -12.29
CA THR A 132 -12.32 3.04 -11.29
C THR A 132 -12.58 2.22 -10.03
N ILE A 133 -12.88 0.92 -10.16
CA ILE A 133 -13.05 0.02 -9.01
C ILE A 133 -11.76 -0.05 -8.19
N MET A 134 -10.60 -0.21 -8.84
CA MET A 134 -9.30 -0.24 -8.16
C MET A 134 -8.97 1.07 -7.47
N ALA A 135 -9.24 2.20 -8.12
CA ALA A 135 -9.04 3.52 -7.53
C ALA A 135 -9.88 3.70 -6.26
N MET A 136 -11.16 3.34 -6.30
CA MET A 136 -12.04 3.41 -5.13
C MET A 136 -11.60 2.44 -4.02
N ALA A 137 -11.23 1.21 -4.36
CA ALA A 137 -10.76 0.23 -3.40
C ALA A 137 -9.44 0.67 -2.72
N SER A 138 -8.59 1.42 -3.43
CA SER A 138 -7.35 1.94 -2.85
C SER A 138 -7.57 2.99 -1.75
N LEU A 139 -8.71 3.70 -1.77
CA LEU A 139 -9.05 4.66 -0.71
C LEU A 139 -9.27 3.96 0.64
N LEU A 140 -9.75 2.72 0.66
CA LEU A 140 -9.87 1.91 1.88
C LEU A 140 -8.49 1.66 2.49
N SER A 141 -7.50 1.31 1.66
CA SER A 141 -6.11 1.14 2.11
C SER A 141 -5.53 2.45 2.66
N LEU A 142 -5.84 3.59 2.01
CA LEU A 142 -5.39 4.90 2.44
C LEU A 142 -5.92 5.27 3.83
N TYR A 143 -7.20 5.00 4.11
CA TYR A 143 -7.78 5.25 5.44
C TYR A 143 -7.02 4.52 6.56
N ILE A 144 -6.61 3.27 6.32
CA ILE A 144 -5.86 2.46 7.29
C ILE A 144 -4.52 3.12 7.63
N TYR A 145 -3.79 3.60 6.61
CA TYR A 145 -2.50 4.25 6.81
C TYR A 145 -2.63 5.62 7.47
N MET A 146 -3.68 6.39 7.14
CA MET A 146 -3.98 7.65 7.83
C MET A 146 -4.27 7.42 9.32
N ARG A 147 -5.02 6.35 9.65
CA ARG A 147 -5.25 5.95 11.04
C ARG A 147 -3.95 5.58 11.75
N LEU A 148 -3.07 4.82 11.09
CA LEU A 148 -1.78 4.43 11.67
C LEU A 148 -0.90 5.66 11.91
N MET A 149 -0.85 6.60 10.96
CA MET A 149 -0.12 7.86 11.11
C MET A 149 -0.63 8.66 12.31
N TYR A 150 -1.96 8.83 12.44
CA TYR A 150 -2.57 9.54 13.57
C TYR A 150 -2.24 8.92 14.93
N MET A 151 -2.11 7.60 15.00
CA MET A 151 -1.72 6.92 16.25
C MET A 151 -0.22 7.00 16.53
N SER A 152 0.61 7.33 15.54
CA SER A 152 2.07 7.43 15.65
C SER A 152 2.59 8.84 15.98
N SER A 153 1.76 9.86 15.76
CA SER A 153 1.99 11.25 16.16
C SER A 153 1.48 11.52 17.56
#